data_AF-A0A7Y3MVA6-F1
#
_entry.id   AF-A0A7Y3MVA6-F1
#
_cell.length_a   1.000
_cell.length_b   1.000
_cell.length_c   1.000
_cell.angle_alpha   90.00
_cell.angle_beta   90.00
_cell.angle_gamma   90.00
#
_symmetry.space_group_name_H-M   'P 1'
#
loop_
_entity.id
_entity.type
_entity.pdbx_description
1 polymer ?
#
loop_
_entity_poly.entity_id
_entity_poly.type
_entity_poly.pdbx_seq_one_letter_code
_entity_poly.pdbx_strand_id
1 'polypeptide(L)'
;MHVSTLSWRQLEAVLAEEDRAVLPLGSTEQHAHLSLCTDSILAERMAVEAAEPLGVPVFPVLPYGITPYFTGYPGTVSLRVETYARLLTDVLDNLARMGVGRILLVNGHGGNAPGGAVATEWAAGQDACRVKIHNWWKAPRTLEKLVEIDPVGSHASWSENFPWTRVHGSEPAAEPSPPVDRVRMASMTPREVRAYLGSGNMGGRAQRPDEEVLSLWATGVDETREQLEGPWG
;
A
#
# COMPACT_ATOMS: atom_id res chain seq x y z
N MET A 1 2.37 8.68 -14.70
CA MET A 1 2.91 7.92 -15.85
C MET A 1 3.53 6.63 -15.34
N HIS A 2 3.17 5.44 -15.86
CA HIS A 2 3.72 4.18 -15.33
C HIS A 2 4.98 3.75 -16.10
N VAL A 3 6.08 3.44 -15.42
CA VAL A 3 7.35 3.16 -16.11
C VAL A 3 7.32 1.91 -16.98
N SER A 4 6.40 0.97 -16.74
CA SER A 4 6.25 -0.23 -17.60
C SER A 4 5.81 0.10 -19.03
N THR A 5 5.31 1.32 -19.27
CA THR A 5 4.92 1.79 -20.61
C THR A 5 5.98 2.69 -21.26
N LEU A 6 7.17 2.80 -20.66
CA LEU A 6 8.26 3.65 -21.13
C LEU A 6 9.50 2.83 -21.50
N SER A 7 10.21 3.27 -22.53
CA SER A 7 11.61 2.91 -22.73
C SER A 7 12.52 3.75 -21.82
N TRP A 8 13.74 3.29 -21.57
CA TRP A 8 14.71 4.03 -20.76
C TRP A 8 14.99 5.45 -21.30
N ARG A 9 14.96 5.65 -22.62
CA ARG A 9 15.13 6.98 -23.25
C ARG A 9 13.96 7.92 -22.96
N GLN A 10 12.74 7.38 -22.91
CA GLN A 10 11.58 8.18 -22.56
C GLN A 10 11.62 8.56 -21.07
N LEU A 11 12.03 7.63 -20.20
CA LEU A 11 12.21 7.94 -18.78
C LEU A 11 13.33 8.97 -18.56
N GLU A 12 14.46 8.86 -19.25
CA GLU A 12 15.54 9.84 -19.22
C GLU A 12 15.06 11.25 -19.60
N ALA A 13 14.26 11.36 -20.67
CA ALA A 13 13.68 12.64 -21.08
C ALA A 13 12.69 13.22 -20.05
N VAL A 14 11.94 12.36 -19.35
CA VAL A 14 11.06 12.79 -18.25
C VAL A 14 11.88 13.31 -17.07
N LEU A 15 12.89 12.55 -16.63
CA LEU A 15 13.71 12.89 -15.47
C LEU A 15 14.61 14.12 -15.68
N ALA A 16 14.78 14.59 -16.91
CA ALA A 16 15.45 15.85 -17.20
C ALA A 16 14.66 17.07 -16.70
N GLU A 17 13.33 16.97 -16.59
CA GLU A 17 12.43 18.06 -16.22
C GLU A 17 11.63 17.77 -14.93
N GLU A 18 11.55 16.50 -14.52
CA GLU A 18 10.80 16.03 -13.36
C GLU A 18 11.73 15.27 -12.40
N ASP A 19 12.01 15.86 -11.24
CA ASP A 19 12.89 15.28 -10.21
C ASP A 19 12.13 14.39 -9.20
N ARG A 20 10.79 14.25 -9.34
CA ARG A 20 9.97 13.38 -8.50
C ARG A 20 9.80 11.98 -9.10
N ALA A 21 9.67 10.99 -8.23
CA ALA A 21 9.19 9.67 -8.60
C ALA A 21 8.32 9.06 -7.50
N VAL A 22 7.46 8.11 -7.87
CA VAL A 22 6.64 7.35 -6.93
C VAL A 22 7.05 5.88 -6.94
N LEU A 23 7.20 5.29 -5.75
CA LEU A 23 7.40 3.85 -5.57
C LEU A 23 6.23 3.28 -4.76
N PRO A 24 5.34 2.49 -5.37
CA PRO A 24 4.28 1.80 -4.64
C PRO A 24 4.85 0.63 -3.81
N LEU A 25 4.34 0.45 -2.60
CA LEU A 25 4.74 -0.63 -1.69
C LEU A 25 3.50 -1.49 -1.35
N GLY A 26 3.49 -2.73 -1.81
CA GLY A 26 2.38 -3.67 -1.58
C GLY A 26 2.77 -4.86 -0.70
N SER A 27 2.02 -5.96 -0.89
CA SER A 27 2.23 -7.26 -0.27
C SER A 27 1.46 -8.32 -1.07
N THR A 28 1.85 -9.59 -0.89
CA THR A 28 1.08 -10.73 -1.36
C THR A 28 0.63 -11.52 -0.14
N GLU A 29 -0.64 -11.33 0.24
CA GLU A 29 -1.21 -11.91 1.47
C GLU A 29 -2.71 -12.17 1.37
N GLN A 30 -3.18 -13.05 2.25
CA GLN A 30 -4.60 -13.36 2.38
C GLN A 30 -5.43 -12.08 2.52
N HIS A 31 -6.50 -11.97 1.74
CA HIS A 31 -7.50 -10.90 1.87
C HIS A 31 -8.91 -11.49 1.82
N ALA A 32 -9.16 -12.52 2.64
CA ALA A 32 -10.40 -13.27 2.63
C ALA A 32 -10.83 -13.70 1.20
N HIS A 33 -11.91 -13.11 0.67
CA HIS A 33 -12.44 -13.40 -0.67
C HIS A 33 -11.81 -12.56 -1.80
N LEU A 34 -10.98 -11.56 -1.48
CA LEU A 34 -10.32 -10.69 -2.46
C LEU A 34 -9.03 -11.31 -3.00
N SER A 35 -8.44 -10.62 -3.98
CA SER A 35 -7.14 -10.99 -4.56
C SER A 35 -6.04 -11.08 -3.51
N LEU A 36 -5.16 -12.08 -3.63
CA LEU A 36 -3.94 -12.17 -2.82
C LEU A 36 -3.00 -10.96 -3.00
N CYS A 37 -3.15 -10.23 -4.11
CA CYS A 37 -2.34 -9.06 -4.43
C CYS A 37 -3.08 -7.75 -4.11
N THR A 38 -4.09 -7.76 -3.24
CA THR A 38 -4.91 -6.57 -2.91
C THR A 38 -4.03 -5.37 -2.59
N ASP A 39 -3.10 -5.49 -1.65
CA ASP A 39 -2.18 -4.40 -1.27
C ASP A 39 -1.38 -3.85 -2.46
N SER A 40 -0.87 -4.73 -3.33
CA SER A 40 -0.11 -4.33 -4.52
C SER A 40 -0.99 -3.61 -5.54
N ILE A 41 -2.18 -4.14 -5.82
CA ILE A 41 -3.13 -3.53 -6.76
C ILE A 41 -3.53 -2.14 -6.26
N LEU A 42 -3.85 -2.02 -4.96
CA LEU A 42 -4.27 -0.76 -4.37
C LEU A 42 -3.13 0.27 -4.34
N ALA A 43 -1.94 -0.11 -3.86
CA ALA A 43 -0.80 0.80 -3.82
C ALA A 43 -0.43 1.32 -5.21
N GLU A 44 -0.34 0.44 -6.21
CA GLU A 44 0.03 0.82 -7.58
C GLU A 44 -1.01 1.72 -8.23
N ARG A 45 -2.29 1.35 -8.12
CA ARG A 45 -3.37 2.14 -8.71
C ARG A 45 -3.49 3.52 -8.04
N MET A 46 -3.39 3.58 -6.72
CA MET A 46 -3.38 4.84 -5.96
C MET A 46 -2.24 5.75 -6.41
N ALA A 47 -1.04 5.19 -6.55
CA ALA A 47 0.14 5.92 -7.02
C ALA A 47 -0.03 6.45 -8.45
N VAL A 48 -0.54 5.61 -9.37
CA VAL A 48 -0.76 5.99 -10.77
C VAL A 48 -1.80 7.11 -10.89
N GLU A 49 -2.97 6.96 -10.28
CA GLU A 49 -4.06 7.94 -10.38
C GLU A 49 -3.71 9.27 -9.69
N ALA A 50 -2.94 9.25 -8.60
CA ALA A 50 -2.45 10.46 -7.95
C ALA A 50 -1.39 11.18 -8.79
N ALA A 51 -0.47 10.45 -9.41
CA ALA A 51 0.68 10.99 -10.15
C ALA A 51 0.35 11.38 -11.60
N GLU A 52 -0.67 10.79 -12.21
CA GLU A 52 -1.00 10.98 -13.63
C GLU A 52 -1.19 12.46 -14.03
N PRO A 53 -1.99 13.28 -13.31
CA PRO A 53 -2.16 14.69 -13.66
C PRO A 53 -0.88 15.53 -13.57
N LEU A 54 0.11 15.04 -12.81
CA LEU A 54 1.36 15.75 -12.54
C LEU A 54 2.49 15.33 -13.47
N GLY A 55 2.29 14.29 -14.31
CA GLY A 55 3.35 13.74 -15.15
C GLY A 55 4.45 12.98 -14.39
N VAL A 56 4.27 12.74 -13.08
CA VAL A 56 5.29 12.08 -12.25
C VAL A 56 5.38 10.58 -12.63
N PRO A 57 6.59 10.04 -12.83
CA PRO A 57 6.79 8.62 -13.10
C PRO A 57 6.52 7.75 -11.85
N VAL A 58 5.81 6.65 -12.07
CA VAL A 58 5.48 5.63 -11.06
C VAL A 58 6.23 4.34 -11.41
N PHE A 59 7.10 3.92 -10.50
CA PHE A 59 7.86 2.68 -10.59
C PHE A 59 6.98 1.46 -10.28
N PRO A 60 7.38 0.24 -10.70
CA PRO A 60 6.58 -0.94 -10.43
C PRO A 60 6.43 -1.16 -8.93
N VAL A 61 5.25 -1.60 -8.51
CA VAL A 61 4.99 -1.92 -7.10
C VAL A 61 5.94 -2.98 -6.57
N LEU A 62 6.41 -2.83 -5.32
CA LEU A 62 7.06 -3.92 -4.60
C LEU A 62 5.98 -4.95 -4.19
N PRO A 63 5.99 -6.17 -4.74
CA PRO A 63 4.86 -7.09 -4.62
C PRO A 63 4.86 -7.91 -3.33
N TYR A 64 5.92 -7.84 -2.53
CA TYR A 64 6.07 -8.60 -1.29
C TYR A 64 6.42 -7.66 -0.14
N GLY A 65 5.69 -7.81 0.97
CA GLY A 65 5.85 -7.02 2.18
C GLY A 65 6.19 -7.87 3.39
N ILE A 66 5.94 -7.32 4.58
CA ILE A 66 6.16 -7.99 5.86
C ILE A 66 4.80 -8.40 6.46
N THR A 67 4.51 -9.70 6.50
CA THR A 67 3.20 -10.24 6.92
C THR A 67 3.32 -11.63 7.58
N PRO A 68 4.20 -11.79 8.58
CA PRO A 68 4.53 -13.12 9.11
C PRO A 68 3.32 -13.82 9.74
N TYR A 69 2.39 -13.07 10.33
CA TYR A 69 1.21 -13.60 11.00
C TYR A 69 0.17 -14.22 10.04
N PHE A 70 0.16 -13.83 8.76
CA PHE A 70 -0.74 -14.41 7.75
C PHE A 70 -0.15 -15.61 7.01
N THR A 71 1.08 -16.03 7.31
CA THR A 71 1.72 -17.17 6.63
C THR A 71 1.07 -18.54 6.87
N GLY A 72 0.07 -18.62 7.76
CA GLY A 72 -0.80 -19.80 7.91
C GLY A 72 -1.87 -19.93 6.81
N TYR A 73 -2.11 -18.86 6.04
CA TYR A 73 -3.02 -18.83 4.90
C TYR A 73 -2.26 -19.13 3.60
N PRO A 74 -2.76 -20.04 2.73
CA PRO A 74 -2.14 -20.32 1.45
C PRO A 74 -2.06 -19.08 0.56
N GLY A 75 -0.93 -18.91 -0.14
CA GLY A 75 -0.68 -17.77 -1.02
C GLY A 75 0.01 -16.59 -0.35
N THR A 76 -0.03 -16.49 0.99
CA THR A 76 0.70 -15.44 1.71
C THR A 76 2.21 -15.68 1.67
N VAL A 77 2.97 -14.66 1.27
CA VAL A 77 4.44 -14.67 1.28
C VAL A 77 4.94 -13.44 2.05
N SER A 78 5.69 -13.67 3.13
CA SER A 78 6.28 -12.61 3.95
C SER A 78 7.78 -12.55 3.77
N LEU A 79 8.30 -11.34 3.55
CA LEU A 79 9.72 -11.06 3.71
C LEU A 79 10.07 -10.95 5.20
N ARG A 80 11.36 -11.15 5.51
CA ARG A 80 11.94 -10.73 6.78
C ARG A 80 12.12 -9.22 6.77
N VAL A 81 12.04 -8.58 7.94
CA VAL A 81 12.28 -7.14 8.09
C VAL A 81 13.63 -6.74 7.49
N GLU A 82 14.70 -7.49 7.77
CA GLU A 82 16.05 -7.20 7.21
C GLU A 82 16.10 -7.30 5.68
N THR A 83 15.32 -8.20 5.08
CA THR A 83 15.29 -8.40 3.63
C THR A 83 14.52 -7.25 2.98
N TYR A 84 13.38 -6.86 3.57
CA TYR A 84 12.60 -5.72 3.12
C TYR A 84 13.40 -4.41 3.23
N ALA A 85 14.12 -4.20 4.33
CA ALA A 85 14.97 -3.02 4.51
C ALA A 85 16.05 -2.92 3.43
N ARG A 86 16.80 -4.00 3.19
CA ARG A 86 17.83 -4.03 2.14
C ARG A 86 17.25 -3.79 0.75
N LEU A 87 16.13 -4.44 0.43
CA LEU A 87 15.43 -4.25 -0.84
C LEU A 87 15.04 -2.78 -1.03
N LEU A 88 14.40 -2.16 -0.04
CA LEU A 88 13.96 -0.77 -0.11
C LEU A 88 15.16 0.19 -0.25
N THR A 89 16.22 -0.02 0.53
CA THR A 89 17.47 0.75 0.43
C THR A 89 18.07 0.65 -0.98
N ASP A 90 18.20 -0.56 -1.54
CA ASP A 90 18.76 -0.75 -2.88
C ASP A 90 17.93 -0.01 -3.95
N VAL A 91 16.60 -0.03 -3.84
CA VAL A 91 15.72 0.68 -4.77
C VAL A 91 15.88 2.20 -4.62
N LEU A 92 15.87 2.72 -3.40
CA LEU A 92 16.06 4.15 -3.12
C LEU A 92 17.42 4.65 -3.63
N ASP A 93 18.49 3.89 -3.39
CA ASP A 93 19.83 4.20 -3.91
C ASP A 93 19.85 4.30 -5.43
N ASN A 94 19.18 3.39 -6.13
CA ASN A 94 19.12 3.42 -7.60
C ASN A 94 18.27 4.58 -8.10
N LEU A 95 17.14 4.89 -7.46
CA LEU A 95 16.32 6.07 -7.78
C LEU A 95 17.13 7.36 -7.65
N ALA A 96 17.85 7.53 -6.54
CA ALA A 96 18.71 8.70 -6.32
C ALA A 96 19.85 8.77 -7.36
N ARG A 97 20.49 7.64 -7.69
CA ARG A 97 21.54 7.58 -8.72
C ARG A 97 21.05 7.97 -10.12
N MET A 98 19.77 7.76 -10.42
CA MET A 98 19.15 8.17 -11.68
C MET A 98 18.81 9.67 -11.72
N GLY A 99 19.07 10.42 -10.65
CA GLY A 99 18.80 11.87 -10.56
C GLY A 99 17.44 12.21 -9.96
N VAL A 100 16.69 11.23 -9.42
CA VAL A 100 15.46 11.52 -8.68
C VAL A 100 15.81 12.20 -7.35
N GLY A 101 15.36 13.44 -7.17
CA GLY A 101 15.57 14.22 -5.95
C GLY A 101 14.47 14.05 -4.92
N ARG A 102 13.27 13.59 -5.32
CA ARG A 102 12.08 13.53 -4.48
C ARG A 102 11.31 12.22 -4.68
N ILE A 103 11.27 11.36 -3.67
CA ILE A 103 10.66 10.03 -3.77
C ILE A 103 9.44 9.93 -2.86
N LEU A 104 8.27 9.65 -3.43
CA LEU A 104 7.08 9.30 -2.64
C LEU A 104 6.92 7.78 -2.58
N LEU A 105 6.99 7.22 -1.38
CA LEU A 105 6.61 5.84 -1.13
C LEU A 105 5.11 5.78 -0.85
N VAL A 106 4.32 5.24 -1.77
CA VAL A 106 2.87 5.03 -1.57
C VAL A 106 2.70 3.62 -1.02
N ASN A 107 2.52 3.50 0.29
CA ASN A 107 2.34 2.23 0.94
C ASN A 107 0.87 1.82 0.94
N GLY A 108 0.59 0.57 0.59
CA GLY A 108 -0.72 -0.06 0.65
C GLY A 108 -0.86 -1.15 1.71
N HIS A 109 0.21 -1.49 2.45
CA HIS A 109 0.20 -2.58 3.42
C HIS A 109 0.64 -2.14 4.82
N GLY A 110 -0.18 -2.42 5.84
CA GLY A 110 0.12 -2.07 7.23
C GLY A 110 1.38 -2.72 7.79
N GLY A 111 1.72 -3.93 7.35
CA GLY A 111 2.91 -4.65 7.80
C GLY A 111 4.23 -4.02 7.34
N ASN A 112 4.20 -3.19 6.30
CA ASN A 112 5.37 -2.47 5.78
C ASN A 112 5.79 -1.26 6.64
N ALA A 113 5.17 -1.06 7.81
CA ALA A 113 5.51 0.03 8.74
C ALA A 113 7.02 0.20 9.03
N PRO A 114 7.85 -0.86 9.16
CA PRO A 114 9.30 -0.72 9.29
C PRO A 114 9.98 0.05 8.16
N GLY A 115 9.38 0.05 6.95
CA GLY A 115 9.87 0.81 5.80
C GLY A 115 9.93 2.32 6.06
N GLY A 116 9.11 2.86 6.97
CA GLY A 116 9.19 4.26 7.37
C GLY A 116 10.51 4.60 8.06
N ALA A 117 10.95 3.74 8.99
CA ALA A 117 12.24 3.92 9.66
C ALA A 117 13.41 3.82 8.68
N VAL A 118 13.35 2.85 7.75
CA VAL A 118 14.35 2.69 6.68
C VAL A 118 14.41 3.94 5.81
N ALA A 119 13.26 4.48 5.39
CA ALA A 119 13.22 5.70 4.57
C ALA A 119 13.78 6.91 5.33
N THR A 120 13.46 7.07 6.62
CA THR A 120 14.01 8.14 7.47
C THR A 120 15.52 8.04 7.63
N GLU A 121 16.04 6.85 7.95
CA GLU A 121 17.49 6.61 8.08
C GLU A 121 18.20 6.87 6.75
N TRP A 122 17.67 6.34 5.66
CA TRP A 122 18.21 6.57 4.33
C TRP A 122 18.23 8.06 3.97
N ALA A 123 17.13 8.79 4.19
CA ALA A 123 17.05 10.23 3.90
C ALA A 123 18.09 11.04 4.68
N ALA A 124 18.36 10.68 5.94
CA ALA A 124 19.34 11.38 6.78
C ALA A 124 20.78 11.24 6.24
N GLY A 125 21.06 10.21 5.43
CA GLY A 125 22.33 10.04 4.73
C GLY A 125 22.40 10.68 3.34
N GLN A 126 21.35 11.38 2.88
CA GLN A 126 21.27 11.97 1.55
C GLN A 126 21.15 13.49 1.62
N ASP A 127 22.14 14.21 1.08
CA ASP A 127 22.08 15.67 1.02
C ASP A 127 21.08 16.17 -0.03
N ALA A 128 21.04 15.50 -1.19
CA ALA A 128 20.34 15.95 -2.39
C ALA A 128 18.97 15.26 -2.62
N CYS A 129 18.63 14.23 -1.84
CA CYS A 129 17.37 13.49 -2.02
C CYS A 129 16.44 13.64 -0.82
N ARG A 130 15.14 13.64 -1.07
CA ARG A 130 14.08 13.59 -0.05
C ARG A 130 13.19 12.38 -0.31
N VAL A 131 12.71 11.76 0.76
CA VAL A 131 11.74 10.66 0.67
C VAL A 131 10.62 10.85 1.68
N LYS A 132 9.39 10.59 1.25
CA LYS A 132 8.20 10.54 2.10
C LYS A 132 7.62 9.14 2.06
N ILE A 133 7.03 8.70 3.16
CA ILE A 133 6.17 7.52 3.18
C ILE A 133 4.73 7.93 3.46
N HIS A 134 3.83 7.49 2.60
CA HIS A 134 2.41 7.78 2.67
C HIS A 134 1.63 6.47 2.76
N ASN A 135 1.03 6.21 3.92
CA ASN A 135 0.09 5.10 4.11
C ASN A 135 -1.30 5.60 3.69
N TRP A 136 -1.72 5.35 2.44
CA TRP A 136 -2.88 6.03 1.86
C TRP A 136 -4.16 5.84 2.69
N TRP A 137 -4.37 4.65 3.25
CA TRP A 137 -5.55 4.32 4.06
C TRP A 137 -5.56 4.98 5.46
N LYS A 138 -4.42 5.52 5.91
CA LYS A 138 -4.26 6.27 7.17
C LYS A 138 -4.09 7.77 6.95
N ALA A 139 -4.20 8.25 5.71
CA ALA A 139 -4.21 9.67 5.42
C ALA A 139 -5.39 10.33 6.17
N PRO A 140 -5.24 11.55 6.73
CA PRO A 140 -6.22 12.12 7.65
C PRO A 140 -7.67 12.09 7.17
N ARG A 141 -7.96 12.57 5.95
CA ARG A 141 -9.34 12.61 5.42
C ARG A 141 -9.86 11.22 5.03
N THR A 142 -8.97 10.37 4.53
CA THR A 142 -9.29 8.98 4.16
C THR A 142 -9.65 8.17 5.41
N LEU A 143 -8.87 8.32 6.47
CA LEU A 143 -9.13 7.66 7.75
C LEU A 143 -10.39 8.20 8.42
N GLU A 144 -10.59 9.52 8.42
CA GLU A 144 -11.81 10.14 8.95
C GLU A 144 -13.06 9.58 8.26
N LYS A 145 -13.05 9.54 6.93
CA LYS A 145 -14.13 8.98 6.11
C LYS A 145 -14.34 7.49 6.34
N LEU A 146 -13.26 6.71 6.45
CA LEU A 146 -13.34 5.29 6.76
C LEU A 146 -14.03 5.07 8.10
N VAL A 147 -13.61 5.80 9.14
CA VAL A 147 -14.15 5.70 10.50
C VAL A 147 -15.60 6.16 10.59
N GLU A 148 -15.97 7.21 9.85
CA GLU A 148 -17.37 7.68 9.74
C GLU A 148 -18.28 6.59 9.17
N ILE A 149 -17.80 5.84 8.16
CA ILE A 149 -18.58 4.82 7.47
C ILE A 149 -18.62 3.50 8.26
N ASP A 150 -17.48 3.02 8.75
CA ASP A 150 -17.34 1.77 9.51
C ASP A 150 -16.10 1.85 10.43
N PRO A 151 -16.28 2.10 11.74
CA PRO A 151 -15.16 2.24 12.67
C PRO A 151 -14.50 0.90 13.05
N VAL A 152 -15.03 -0.23 12.60
CA VAL A 152 -14.56 -1.58 12.98
C VAL A 152 -13.75 -2.24 11.86
N GLY A 153 -14.09 -1.95 10.60
CA GLY A 153 -13.43 -2.50 9.42
C GLY A 153 -11.93 -2.18 9.38
N SER A 154 -11.09 -3.18 9.11
CA SER A 154 -9.64 -2.93 9.00
C SER A 154 -8.85 -3.74 7.98
N HIS A 155 -9.13 -5.03 7.76
CA HIS A 155 -8.40 -5.87 6.80
C HIS A 155 -9.35 -6.82 6.09
N ALA A 156 -9.20 -6.94 4.79
CA ALA A 156 -10.12 -7.61 3.88
C ALA A 156 -11.58 -7.20 4.07
N SER A 157 -11.80 -5.99 4.58
CA SER A 157 -13.11 -5.39 4.78
C SER A 157 -13.53 -4.61 3.53
N TRP A 158 -14.72 -4.01 3.57
CA TRP A 158 -15.26 -3.21 2.47
C TRP A 158 -14.32 -2.10 1.98
N SER A 159 -13.46 -1.55 2.84
CA SER A 159 -12.52 -0.48 2.51
C SER A 159 -11.37 -0.94 1.61
N GLU A 160 -11.21 -2.24 1.39
CA GLU A 160 -10.25 -2.85 0.46
C GLU A 160 -10.96 -3.60 -0.68
N ASN A 161 -12.29 -3.73 -0.62
CA ASN A 161 -13.12 -4.44 -1.59
C ASN A 161 -13.58 -3.53 -2.75
N PHE A 162 -12.61 -3.09 -3.54
CA PHE A 162 -12.83 -2.33 -4.77
C PHE A 162 -13.15 -3.26 -5.95
N PRO A 163 -13.82 -2.77 -7.01
CA PRO A 163 -14.08 -3.58 -8.22
C PRO A 163 -12.84 -4.28 -8.79
N TRP A 164 -11.65 -3.68 -8.66
CA TRP A 164 -10.38 -4.20 -9.16
C TRP A 164 -9.63 -5.13 -8.19
N THR A 165 -10.13 -5.36 -6.97
CA THR A 165 -9.57 -6.35 -6.03
C THR A 165 -10.44 -7.59 -5.88
N ARG A 166 -11.65 -7.59 -6.45
CA ARG A 166 -12.58 -8.72 -6.47
C ARG A 166 -12.11 -9.83 -7.39
N VAL A 167 -12.33 -11.08 -6.96
CA VAL A 167 -12.00 -12.28 -7.73
C VAL A 167 -13.28 -13.00 -8.13
N HIS A 168 -13.40 -13.34 -9.41
CA HIS A 168 -14.57 -14.06 -9.93
C HIS A 168 -14.74 -15.42 -9.23
N GLY A 169 -15.94 -15.69 -8.71
CA GLY A 169 -16.26 -16.94 -8.01
C GLY A 169 -15.81 -16.98 -6.54
N SER A 170 -15.35 -15.84 -6.00
CA SER A 170 -14.96 -15.67 -4.60
C SER A 170 -15.81 -14.56 -3.97
N GLU A 171 -16.96 -14.95 -3.41
CA GLU A 171 -17.98 -14.03 -2.92
C GLU A 171 -17.71 -13.58 -1.47
N PRO A 172 -18.07 -12.33 -1.11
CA PRO A 172 -17.94 -11.85 0.26
C PRO A 172 -18.84 -12.62 1.23
N ALA A 173 -18.42 -12.70 2.49
CA ALA A 173 -19.30 -13.16 3.56
C ALA A 173 -20.50 -12.20 3.72
N ALA A 174 -21.69 -12.76 3.93
CA ALA A 174 -22.92 -11.99 4.14
C ALA A 174 -22.91 -11.24 5.49
N GLU A 175 -22.40 -11.90 6.54
CA GLU A 175 -22.35 -11.35 7.89
C GLU A 175 -21.04 -10.56 8.12
N PRO A 176 -21.09 -9.44 8.87
CA PRO A 176 -19.89 -8.72 9.27
C PRO A 176 -18.96 -9.58 10.13
N SER A 177 -17.64 -9.37 9.98
CA SER A 177 -16.65 -10.01 10.84
C SER A 177 -16.56 -9.27 12.18
N PRO A 178 -16.35 -10.00 13.30
CA PRO A 178 -16.20 -9.36 14.61
C PRO A 178 -14.90 -8.54 14.69
N PRO A 179 -14.84 -7.54 15.60
CA PRO A 179 -13.58 -6.86 15.90
C PRO A 179 -12.49 -7.84 16.36
N VAL A 180 -11.26 -7.56 15.97
CA VAL A 180 -10.10 -8.40 16.32
C VAL A 180 -9.35 -7.82 17.50
N ASP A 181 -9.07 -8.66 18.49
CA ASP A 181 -8.14 -8.32 19.58
C ASP A 181 -6.70 -8.44 19.05
N ARG A 182 -6.13 -7.31 18.65
CA ARG A 182 -4.78 -7.23 18.09
C ARG A 182 -3.70 -7.57 19.12
N VAL A 183 -3.94 -7.33 20.41
CA VAL A 183 -2.98 -7.65 21.49
C VAL A 183 -2.90 -9.16 21.64
N ARG A 184 -4.05 -9.83 21.67
CA ARG A 184 -4.11 -11.30 21.68
C ARG A 184 -3.53 -11.90 20.40
N MET A 185 -3.81 -11.34 19.23
CA MET A 185 -3.31 -11.85 17.96
C MET A 185 -1.78 -11.77 17.85
N ALA A 186 -1.15 -10.74 18.44
CA ALA A 186 0.29 -10.51 18.35
C ALA A 186 1.15 -11.62 18.97
N SER A 187 0.59 -12.46 19.86
CA SER A 187 1.29 -13.60 20.47
C SER A 187 0.98 -14.95 19.81
N MET A 188 0.14 -14.97 18.77
CA MET A 188 -0.27 -16.19 18.08
C MET A 188 0.74 -16.59 16.99
N THR A 189 0.89 -17.91 16.81
CA THR A 189 1.51 -18.47 15.61
C THR A 189 0.64 -18.23 14.36
N PRO A 190 1.19 -18.29 13.14
CA PRO A 190 0.39 -18.09 11.93
C PRO A 190 -0.77 -19.09 11.75
N ARG A 191 -0.62 -20.32 12.28
CA ARG A 191 -1.71 -21.31 12.29
C ARG A 191 -2.83 -20.91 13.25
N GLU A 192 -2.48 -20.38 14.43
CA GLU A 192 -3.44 -19.89 15.40
C GLU A 192 -4.16 -18.63 14.91
N VAL A 193 -3.44 -17.71 14.23
CA VAL A 193 -4.05 -16.54 13.58
C VAL A 193 -5.09 -16.99 12.55
N ARG A 194 -4.78 -18.00 11.72
CA ARG A 194 -5.74 -18.56 10.78
C ARG A 194 -6.95 -19.18 11.49
N ALA A 195 -6.73 -19.94 12.56
CA ALA A 195 -7.83 -20.52 13.33
C ALA A 195 -8.69 -19.45 14.02
N TYR A 196 -8.08 -18.36 14.47
CA TYR A 196 -8.76 -17.27 15.17
C TYR A 196 -9.61 -16.40 14.23
N LEU A 197 -9.03 -16.00 13.09
CA LEU A 197 -9.71 -15.12 12.13
C LEU A 197 -10.62 -15.85 11.14
N GLY A 198 -10.41 -17.16 10.93
CA GLY A 198 -11.22 -17.98 10.03
C GLY A 198 -11.11 -17.55 8.56
N SER A 199 -11.99 -16.63 8.13
CA SER A 199 -11.97 -16.06 6.78
C SER A 199 -10.75 -15.19 6.53
N GLY A 200 -10.16 -14.63 7.58
CA GLY A 200 -9.03 -13.70 7.49
C GLY A 200 -9.41 -12.22 7.43
N ASN A 201 -10.71 -11.90 7.35
CA ASN A 201 -11.20 -10.53 7.51
C ASN A 201 -11.06 -10.09 8.99
N MET A 202 -10.55 -8.87 9.19
CA MET A 202 -10.42 -8.26 10.50
C MET A 202 -11.42 -7.11 10.68
N GLY A 203 -12.64 -7.49 11.05
CA GLY A 203 -13.71 -6.57 11.46
C GLY A 203 -14.53 -5.98 10.31
N GLY A 204 -15.77 -5.61 10.63
CA GLY A 204 -16.65 -4.86 9.74
C GLY A 204 -17.26 -5.70 8.61
N ARG A 205 -17.95 -5.04 7.69
CA ARG A 205 -18.55 -5.71 6.51
C ARG A 205 -17.47 -6.08 5.49
N ALA A 206 -17.63 -7.25 4.86
CA ALA A 206 -16.77 -7.66 3.75
C ALA A 206 -17.00 -6.82 2.47
N GLN A 207 -18.21 -6.28 2.29
CA GLN A 207 -18.57 -5.45 1.13
C GLN A 207 -19.60 -4.39 1.50
N ARG A 208 -19.52 -3.26 0.79
CA ARG A 208 -20.51 -2.16 0.79
C ARG A 208 -20.79 -1.75 -0.67
N PRO A 209 -21.82 -0.93 -0.95
CA PRO A 209 -22.10 -0.44 -2.30
C PRO A 209 -20.86 0.24 -2.92
N ASP A 210 -20.65 0.02 -4.22
CA ASP A 210 -19.46 0.54 -4.92
C ASP A 210 -19.35 2.05 -4.84
N GLU A 211 -20.48 2.78 -4.78
CA GLU A 211 -20.48 4.23 -4.59
C GLU A 211 -19.77 4.65 -3.29
N GLU A 212 -20.01 3.96 -2.18
CA GLU A 212 -19.35 4.28 -0.89
C GLU A 212 -17.85 3.98 -0.95
N VAL A 213 -17.50 2.82 -1.51
CA VAL A 213 -16.12 2.35 -1.62
C VAL A 213 -15.32 3.28 -2.56
N LEU A 214 -15.87 3.63 -3.72
CA LEU A 214 -15.22 4.54 -4.68
C LEU A 214 -15.15 5.98 -4.16
N SER A 215 -16.10 6.39 -3.32
CA SER A 215 -16.02 7.68 -2.63
C SER A 215 -14.83 7.72 -1.67
N LEU A 216 -14.55 6.65 -0.92
CA LEU A 216 -13.33 6.52 -0.11
C LEU A 216 -12.07 6.56 -0.98
N TRP A 217 -12.07 5.83 -2.11
CA TRP A 217 -10.96 5.82 -3.06
C TRP A 217 -10.58 7.21 -3.55
N ALA A 218 -11.57 7.99 -4.00
CA ALA A 218 -11.36 9.33 -4.52
C ALA A 218 -10.68 10.24 -3.47
N THR A 219 -11.10 10.14 -2.20
CA THR A 219 -10.45 10.86 -1.10
C THR A 219 -9.00 10.44 -0.92
N GLY A 220 -8.69 9.14 -1.00
CA GLY A 220 -7.32 8.63 -0.93
C GLY A 220 -6.43 9.11 -2.09
N VAL A 221 -6.98 9.15 -3.32
CA VAL A 221 -6.25 9.64 -4.49
C VAL A 221 -5.89 11.12 -4.34
N ASP A 222 -6.85 11.93 -3.89
CA ASP A 222 -6.63 13.36 -3.68
C ASP A 222 -5.59 13.63 -2.59
N GLU A 223 -5.66 12.96 -1.44
CA GLU A 223 -4.65 13.10 -0.38
C GLU A 223 -3.27 12.57 -0.80
N THR A 224 -3.22 11.51 -1.60
CA THR A 224 -1.96 11.01 -2.15
C THR A 224 -1.34 12.03 -3.10
N ARG A 225 -2.16 12.68 -3.95
CA ARG A 225 -1.70 13.73 -4.87
C ARG A 225 -1.16 14.94 -4.10
N GLU A 226 -1.81 15.34 -3.03
CA GLU A 226 -1.35 16.43 -2.16
C GLU A 226 0.04 16.15 -1.56
N GLN A 227 0.44 14.89 -1.37
CA GLN A 227 1.81 14.56 -0.95
C GLN A 227 2.87 14.89 -2.02
N LEU A 228 2.50 14.81 -3.30
CA LEU A 228 3.37 15.11 -4.44
C LEU A 228 3.49 16.62 -4.72
N GLU A 229 2.39 17.35 -4.53
CA GLU A 229 2.31 18.81 -4.72
C GLU A 229 2.80 19.59 -3.50
N GLY A 230 2.59 19.05 -2.30
CA GLY A 230 2.94 19.66 -1.03
C GLY A 230 4.45 19.78 -0.78
N PRO A 231 4.85 20.44 0.32
CA PRO A 231 6.25 20.71 0.65
C PRO A 231 7.03 19.42 0.89
N TRP A 232 8.30 19.38 0.48
CA TRP A 232 9.21 18.21 0.58
C TRP A 232 10.30 18.37 1.65
N GLY A 233 10.27 19.47 2.39
CA GLY A 233 11.25 19.93 3.35
C GLY A 233 11.04 21.40 3.62
#